data_AF-A0AAU6KKP1-F1
#
_entry.id   AF-A0AAU6KKP1-F1
#
_cell.length_a   1.000
_cell.length_b   1.000
_cell.length_c   1.000
_cell.angle_alpha   90.00
_cell.angle_beta   90.00
_cell.angle_gamma   90.00
#
_symmetry.space_group_name_H-M   'P 1'
#
loop_
_entity.id
_entity.type
_entity.pdbx_description
1 polymer ?
#
loop_
_entity_poly.entity_id
_entity_poly.type
_entity_poly.pdbx_seq_one_letter_code
_entity_poly.pdbx_strand_id
1 'polypeptide(L)'
;MHGAARAGRLVVGFAPGLSVSPAVRAFARTHPAVEIELLQLNWHEKAEALRDGRVDVGFLRHPFDAEGIHTVPVGSEPKVLCLPTTHPLASRRRLTLAGLDGETVLDFQARRTATVEEKLELIAAGRGIALLPRSVARSYSRPDLVHRPVTDVPPTEICLAVLEGRRDEHLDDFLTTAAHVLSEHRS
;
A
#
# COMPACT_ATOMS: atom_id res chain seq x y z
N MET A 1 -29.47 -17.52 29.67
CA MET A 1 -28.67 -16.28 29.52
C MET A 1 -27.42 -16.63 28.74
N HIS A 2 -27.36 -16.28 27.45
CA HIS A 2 -26.15 -16.44 26.65
C HIS A 2 -25.19 -15.29 27.03
N GLY A 3 -24.06 -15.62 27.64
CA GLY A 3 -23.01 -14.64 27.89
C GLY A 3 -22.54 -14.10 26.54
N ALA A 4 -22.69 -12.79 26.33
CA ALA A 4 -22.15 -12.13 25.16
C ALA A 4 -20.63 -12.23 25.24
N ALA A 5 -20.02 -13.08 24.40
CA ALA A 5 -18.60 -12.97 24.10
C ALA A 5 -18.36 -11.53 23.67
N ARG A 6 -17.41 -10.84 24.32
CA ARG A 6 -17.06 -9.47 23.97
C ARG A 6 -16.50 -9.54 22.54
N ALA A 7 -17.29 -9.12 21.56
CA ALA A 7 -16.87 -9.10 20.16
C ALA A 7 -15.56 -8.30 20.07
N GLY A 8 -14.48 -8.94 19.63
CA GLY A 8 -13.22 -8.27 19.36
C GLY A 8 -13.38 -7.32 18.16
N ARG A 9 -12.66 -6.22 18.14
CA ARG A 9 -12.55 -5.32 16.97
C ARG A 9 -11.11 -5.32 16.50
N LEU A 10 -10.90 -5.42 15.20
CA LEU A 10 -9.60 -5.36 14.55
C LEU A 10 -9.61 -4.27 13.48
N VAL A 11 -8.72 -3.28 13.59
CA VAL A 11 -8.55 -2.22 12.61
C VAL A 11 -7.39 -2.54 11.67
N VAL A 12 -7.70 -2.76 10.40
CA VAL A 12 -6.75 -3.10 9.35
C VAL A 12 -6.44 -1.85 8.53
N GLY A 13 -5.24 -1.32 8.72
CA GLY A 13 -4.67 -0.25 7.90
C GLY A 13 -4.12 -0.79 6.58
N PHE A 14 -4.28 -0.05 5.48
CA PHE A 14 -3.66 -0.43 4.21
C PHE A 14 -3.19 0.75 3.37
N ALA A 15 -1.98 0.63 2.85
CA ALA A 15 -1.42 1.60 1.92
C ALA A 15 -2.20 1.58 0.59
N PRO A 16 -2.30 2.73 -0.11
CA PRO A 16 -3.10 2.82 -1.32
C PRO A 16 -2.74 1.79 -2.38
N GLY A 17 -3.75 1.28 -3.09
CA GLY A 17 -3.60 0.26 -4.12
C GLY A 17 -3.37 -1.18 -3.63
N LEU A 18 -3.13 -1.42 -2.34
CA LEU A 18 -3.07 -2.79 -1.82
C LEU A 18 -4.49 -3.37 -1.63
N SER A 19 -4.64 -4.65 -1.97
CA SER A 19 -5.89 -5.38 -1.76
C SER A 19 -5.84 -6.14 -0.44
N VAL A 20 -6.69 -5.75 0.51
CA VAL A 20 -6.86 -6.43 1.80
C VAL A 20 -7.99 -7.44 1.82
N SER A 21 -8.94 -7.31 0.87
CA SER A 21 -10.18 -8.09 0.85
C SER A 21 -9.99 -9.62 0.87
N PRO A 22 -8.96 -10.23 0.23
CA PRO A 22 -8.78 -11.68 0.31
C PRO A 22 -8.43 -12.14 1.73
N ALA A 23 -7.53 -11.44 2.41
CA ALA A 23 -7.13 -11.75 3.78
C ALA A 23 -8.29 -11.54 4.76
N VAL A 24 -8.98 -10.41 4.64
CA VAL A 24 -10.16 -10.07 5.45
C VAL A 24 -11.26 -11.12 5.28
N ARG A 25 -11.57 -11.53 4.04
CA ARG A 25 -12.57 -12.57 3.77
C ARG A 25 -12.18 -13.92 4.35
N ALA A 26 -10.91 -14.30 4.25
CA ALA A 26 -10.42 -15.56 4.80
C ALA A 26 -10.51 -15.58 6.33
N PHE A 27 -10.10 -14.49 6.98
CA PHE A 27 -10.16 -14.36 8.43
C PHE A 27 -11.60 -14.30 8.97
N ALA A 28 -12.48 -13.52 8.32
CA ALA A 28 -13.88 -13.38 8.73
C ALA A 28 -14.67 -14.71 8.66
N ARG A 29 -14.22 -15.67 7.84
CA ARG A 29 -14.83 -17.02 7.79
C ARG A 29 -14.60 -17.83 9.06
N THR A 30 -13.44 -17.67 9.70
CA THR A 30 -13.07 -18.39 10.93
C THR A 30 -13.38 -17.57 12.18
N HIS A 31 -13.52 -16.25 12.04
CA HIS A 31 -13.79 -15.31 13.13
C HIS A 31 -15.04 -14.43 12.89
N PRO A 32 -16.23 -15.02 12.74
CA PRO A 32 -17.46 -14.28 12.38
C PRO A 32 -17.93 -13.30 13.46
N ALA A 33 -17.43 -13.42 14.69
CA ALA A 33 -17.76 -12.54 15.80
C ALA A 33 -16.81 -11.33 15.94
N VAL A 34 -15.75 -11.26 15.15
CA VAL A 34 -14.79 -10.14 15.19
C VAL A 34 -15.22 -9.07 14.20
N GLU A 35 -15.39 -7.85 14.69
CA GLU A 35 -15.64 -6.68 13.84
C GLU A 35 -14.35 -6.24 13.17
N ILE A 36 -14.35 -6.12 11.84
CA ILE A 36 -13.17 -5.69 11.07
C ILE A 36 -13.44 -4.31 10.50
N GLU A 37 -12.61 -3.35 10.90
CA GLU A 37 -12.60 -2.01 10.34
C GLU A 37 -11.45 -1.87 9.35
N LEU A 38 -11.70 -1.28 8.18
CA LEU A 38 -10.69 -1.05 7.16
C LEU A 38 -10.36 0.44 7.09
N LEU A 39 -9.10 0.79 7.29
CA LEU A 39 -8.62 2.16 7.21
C LEU A 39 -7.62 2.30 6.07
N GLN A 40 -8.00 3.03 5.02
CA GLN A 40 -7.04 3.42 3.99
C GLN A 40 -6.09 4.47 4.58
N LEU A 41 -4.79 4.21 4.48
CA LEU A 41 -3.76 5.13 4.95
C LEU A 41 -3.42 6.14 3.84
N ASN A 42 -3.08 7.37 4.24
CA ASN A 42 -2.51 8.34 3.32
C ASN A 42 -1.16 7.86 2.79
N TRP A 43 -0.71 8.43 1.66
CA TRP A 43 0.51 7.98 0.98
C TRP A 43 1.76 8.02 1.87
N HIS A 44 1.80 8.99 2.78
CA HIS A 44 2.92 9.23 3.68
C HIS A 44 2.76 8.55 5.05
N GLU A 45 1.55 8.10 5.39
CA GLU A 45 1.28 7.42 6.65
C GLU A 45 1.64 5.94 6.50
N LYS A 46 2.63 5.49 7.26
CA LYS A 46 3.08 4.10 7.24
C LYS A 46 3.09 3.56 8.67
N ALA A 47 4.22 3.72 9.35
CA ALA A 47 4.42 3.29 10.73
C ALA A 47 3.62 4.14 11.73
N GLU A 48 3.33 5.40 11.40
CA GLU A 48 2.67 6.34 12.29
C GLU A 48 1.28 5.86 12.71
N ALA A 49 0.50 5.31 11.77
CA ALA A 49 -0.85 4.81 12.09
C ALA A 49 -0.84 3.66 13.10
N LEU A 50 0.20 2.81 13.08
CA LEU A 50 0.40 1.74 14.05
C LEU A 50 0.81 2.30 15.41
N ARG A 51 1.76 3.25 15.42
CA ARG A 51 2.28 3.89 16.64
C ARG A 51 1.23 4.73 17.36
N ASP A 52 0.39 5.43 16.61
CA ASP A 52 -0.73 6.22 17.13
C ASP A 52 -1.91 5.33 17.59
N GLY A 53 -1.84 4.02 17.37
CA GLY A 53 -2.90 3.07 17.71
C GLY A 53 -4.17 3.19 16.86
N ARG A 54 -4.09 3.88 15.71
CA ARG A 54 -5.21 4.01 14.77
C ARG A 54 -5.48 2.72 14.01
N VAL A 55 -4.45 1.91 13.80
CA VAL A 55 -4.56 0.59 13.17
C VAL A 55 -3.84 -0.46 14.02
N ASP A 56 -4.38 -1.67 14.04
CA ASP A 56 -3.79 -2.80 14.77
C ASP A 56 -2.80 -3.58 13.88
N VAL A 57 -3.11 -3.66 12.57
CA VAL A 57 -2.26 -4.26 11.54
C VAL A 57 -2.22 -3.39 10.29
N GLY A 58 -1.04 -3.21 9.73
CA GLY A 58 -0.82 -2.43 8.51
C GLY A 58 -0.39 -3.29 7.32
N PHE A 59 -1.05 -3.14 6.18
CA PHE A 59 -0.55 -3.60 4.88
C PHE A 59 0.27 -2.46 4.29
N LEU A 60 1.59 -2.53 4.45
CA LEU A 60 2.50 -1.42 4.19
C LEU A 60 3.49 -1.76 3.07
N ARG A 61 4.26 -0.73 2.69
CA ARG A 61 5.35 -0.83 1.74
C ARG A 61 6.61 -0.19 2.30
N HIS A 62 7.73 -0.88 2.19
CA HIS A 62 9.03 -0.27 2.50
C HIS A 62 9.41 0.79 1.45
N PRO A 63 10.24 1.79 1.82
CA PRO A 63 10.85 1.99 3.14
C PRO A 63 9.92 2.76 4.11
N PHE A 64 10.08 2.47 5.40
CA PHE A 64 9.60 3.27 6.53
C PHE A 64 10.46 2.96 7.74
N ASP A 65 10.42 3.82 8.74
CA ASP A 65 11.05 3.56 10.03
C ASP A 65 10.27 2.46 10.78
N ALA A 66 10.90 1.30 10.95
CA ALA A 66 10.33 0.10 11.55
C ALA A 66 10.68 -0.06 13.04
N GLU A 67 11.24 0.97 13.69
CA GLU A 67 11.51 0.90 15.14
C GLU A 67 10.23 0.61 15.93
N GLY A 68 10.27 -0.44 16.76
CA GLY A 68 9.12 -0.92 17.54
C GLY A 68 8.00 -1.54 16.70
N ILE A 69 8.27 -1.93 15.45
CA ILE A 69 7.29 -2.54 14.54
C ILE A 69 7.84 -3.87 14.04
N HIS A 70 7.07 -4.94 14.27
CA HIS A 70 7.33 -6.23 13.67
C HIS A 70 6.74 -6.28 12.26
N THR A 71 7.53 -6.72 11.28
CA THR A 71 7.10 -6.83 9.88
C THR A 71 7.20 -8.25 9.35
N VAL A 72 6.17 -8.72 8.65
CA VAL A 72 6.14 -10.00 7.92
C VAL A 72 6.11 -9.71 6.41
N PRO A 73 7.16 -10.05 5.65
CA PRO A 73 7.17 -9.85 4.21
C PRO A 73 6.08 -10.67 3.51
N VAL A 74 5.29 -10.03 2.66
CA VAL A 74 4.27 -10.69 1.82
C VAL A 74 4.57 -10.52 0.32
N GLY A 75 5.80 -10.07 0.05
CA GLY A 75 6.49 -10.07 -1.23
C GLY A 75 6.65 -8.67 -1.83
N SER A 76 7.00 -8.56 -3.11
CA SER A 76 7.28 -7.28 -3.77
C SER A 76 6.39 -7.00 -4.99
N GLU A 77 6.36 -5.74 -5.43
CA GLU A 77 5.73 -5.32 -6.68
C GLU A 77 6.62 -4.36 -7.49
N PRO A 78 6.53 -4.36 -8.83
CA PRO A 78 7.27 -3.42 -9.66
C PRO A 78 6.70 -1.99 -9.55
N LYS A 79 7.55 -1.01 -9.83
CA LYS A 79 7.12 0.39 -10.01
C LYS A 79 6.89 0.71 -11.48
N VAL A 80 6.02 1.67 -11.73
CA VAL A 80 5.77 2.26 -13.04
C VAL A 80 5.96 3.76 -12.95
N LEU A 81 6.35 4.37 -14.07
CA LEU A 81 6.29 5.80 -14.22
C LEU A 81 4.87 6.21 -14.59
N CYS A 82 4.32 7.16 -13.84
CA CYS A 82 3.08 7.86 -14.15
C CYS A 82 3.40 9.25 -14.68
N LEU A 83 2.73 9.62 -15.77
CA LEU A 83 2.97 10.84 -16.52
C LEU A 83 1.70 11.22 -17.30
N PRO A 84 1.51 12.51 -17.65
CA PRO A 84 0.43 12.92 -18.55
C PRO A 84 0.46 12.17 -19.87
N THR A 85 -0.71 11.92 -20.45
CA THR A 85 -0.83 11.37 -21.81
C THR A 85 -0.18 12.25 -22.87
N THR A 86 -0.06 13.56 -22.62
CA THR A 86 0.58 14.55 -23.50
C THR A 86 2.10 14.61 -23.36
N HIS A 87 2.68 13.93 -22.38
CA HIS A 87 4.10 13.97 -22.10
C HIS A 87 4.91 13.24 -23.21
N PRO A 88 6.09 13.74 -23.64
CA PRO A 88 6.88 13.08 -24.70
C PRO A 88 7.18 11.58 -24.46
N LEU A 89 7.49 11.23 -23.21
CA LEU A 89 7.73 9.85 -22.79
C LEU A 89 6.47 8.95 -22.81
N ALA A 90 5.26 9.50 -22.93
CA ALA A 90 4.01 8.72 -22.98
C ALA A 90 3.99 7.70 -24.13
N SER A 91 4.63 8.04 -25.24
CA SER A 91 4.74 7.20 -26.44
C SER A 91 5.69 5.99 -26.28
N ARG A 92 6.59 6.02 -25.28
CA ARG A 92 7.57 4.95 -25.04
C ARG A 92 6.91 3.74 -24.40
N ARG A 93 7.22 2.53 -24.87
CA ARG A 93 6.64 1.28 -24.29
C ARG A 93 7.26 0.87 -22.96
N ARG A 94 8.55 1.15 -22.78
CA ARG A 94 9.34 0.88 -21.56
C ARG A 94 10.36 1.99 -21.39
N LEU A 95 10.73 2.27 -20.15
CA LEU A 95 11.69 3.31 -19.76
C LEU A 95 12.77 2.72 -18.85
N THR A 96 13.86 3.44 -18.72
CA THR A 96 14.93 3.20 -17.74
C THR A 96 15.10 4.44 -16.88
N LEU A 97 15.76 4.33 -15.72
CA LEU A 97 16.04 5.48 -14.85
C LEU A 97 16.87 6.54 -15.58
N ALA A 98 17.90 6.12 -16.34
CA ALA A 98 18.67 7.03 -17.20
C ALA A 98 17.82 7.71 -18.29
N GLY A 99 16.73 7.06 -18.72
CA GLY A 99 15.78 7.65 -19.66
C GLY A 99 14.89 8.75 -19.05
N LEU A 100 15.00 8.99 -17.74
CA LEU A 100 14.31 10.07 -17.02
C LEU A 100 15.24 11.25 -16.73
N ASP A 101 16.49 11.22 -17.22
CA ASP A 101 17.45 12.30 -17.02
C ASP A 101 16.90 13.62 -17.59
N GLY A 102 16.93 14.67 -16.76
CA GLY A 102 16.38 15.98 -17.09
C GLY A 102 14.89 16.15 -16.82
N GLU A 103 14.17 15.08 -16.44
CA GLU A 103 12.76 15.16 -16.07
C GLU A 103 12.57 15.66 -14.63
N THR A 104 11.47 16.38 -14.38
CA THR A 104 11.06 16.71 -13.02
C THR A 104 10.36 15.52 -12.39
N VAL A 105 11.11 14.70 -11.64
CA VAL A 105 10.55 13.60 -10.86
C VAL A 105 10.04 14.16 -9.52
N LEU A 106 8.73 14.08 -9.32
CA LEU A 106 8.10 14.52 -8.09
C LEU A 106 8.49 13.59 -6.94
N ASP A 107 8.96 14.18 -5.83
CA ASP A 107 9.18 13.43 -4.60
C ASP A 107 7.84 13.14 -3.92
N PHE A 108 7.41 11.88 -4.04
CA PHE A 108 6.16 11.42 -3.48
C PHE A 108 6.25 11.07 -1.99
N GLN A 109 7.44 11.07 -1.40
CA GLN A 109 7.65 10.87 0.05
C GLN A 109 7.53 12.18 0.84
N ALA A 110 7.68 13.34 0.20
CA ALA A 110 7.50 14.63 0.84
C ALA A 110 6.03 14.83 1.28
N ARG A 111 5.82 15.26 2.55
CA ARG A 111 4.50 15.51 3.18
C ARG A 111 3.69 16.67 2.57
N ARG A 112 4.06 17.16 1.37
CA ARG A 112 3.38 18.29 0.71
C ARG A 112 2.04 17.90 0.08
N THR A 113 1.82 16.61 -0.16
CA THR A 113 0.55 16.04 -0.62
C THR A 113 0.22 14.82 0.22
N ALA A 114 -1.00 14.79 0.76
CA ALA A 114 -1.46 13.77 1.68
C ALA A 114 -1.97 12.55 0.93
N THR A 115 -2.78 12.74 -0.12
CA THR A 115 -3.51 11.67 -0.79
C THR A 115 -2.89 11.23 -2.12
N VAL A 116 -3.37 10.10 -2.66
CA VAL A 116 -2.98 9.63 -4.00
C VAL A 116 -3.52 10.60 -5.05
N GLU A 117 -4.75 11.05 -4.85
CA GLU A 117 -5.51 11.89 -5.77
C GLU A 117 -4.80 13.22 -5.98
N GLU A 118 -4.41 13.91 -4.90
CA GLU A 118 -3.65 15.16 -4.97
C GLU A 118 -2.34 14.99 -5.76
N LYS A 119 -1.68 13.86 -5.55
CA LYS A 119 -0.44 13.51 -6.24
C LYS A 119 -0.67 13.26 -7.73
N LEU A 120 -1.74 12.55 -8.09
CA LEU A 120 -2.11 12.31 -9.48
C LEU A 120 -2.55 13.61 -10.18
N GLU A 121 -3.22 14.52 -9.48
CA GLU A 121 -3.56 15.85 -10.03
C GLU A 121 -2.30 16.68 -10.34
N LEU A 122 -1.28 16.64 -9.49
CA LEU A 122 -0.01 17.31 -9.79
C LEU A 122 0.66 16.75 -11.04
N ILE A 123 0.63 15.42 -11.23
CA ILE A 123 1.15 14.79 -12.44
C ILE A 123 0.32 15.23 -13.64
N ALA A 124 -1.01 15.08 -13.58
CA ALA A 124 -1.93 15.40 -14.67
C ALA A 124 -1.83 16.88 -15.10
N ALA A 125 -1.62 17.79 -14.14
CA ALA A 125 -1.39 19.21 -14.37
C ALA A 125 0.01 19.52 -14.96
N GLY A 126 0.83 18.51 -15.27
CA GLY A 126 2.15 18.67 -15.89
C GLY A 126 3.21 19.22 -14.94
N ARG A 127 3.03 19.11 -13.61
CA ARG A 127 4.02 19.60 -12.63
C ARG A 127 5.24 18.69 -12.51
N GLY A 128 5.18 17.51 -13.10
CA GLY A 128 6.26 16.54 -13.17
C GLY A 128 5.72 15.14 -13.44
N ILE A 129 6.60 14.16 -13.31
CA ILE A 129 6.32 12.73 -13.44
C ILE A 129 6.62 12.03 -12.11
N ALA A 130 6.11 10.81 -11.90
CA ALA A 130 6.40 10.09 -10.67
C ALA A 130 6.52 8.58 -10.85
N LEU A 131 7.42 7.97 -10.09
CA LEU A 131 7.47 6.53 -9.90
C LEU A 131 6.49 6.13 -8.80
N LEU A 132 5.58 5.21 -9.12
CA LEU A 132 4.61 4.69 -8.15
C LEU A 132 4.41 3.18 -8.27
N PRO A 133 3.98 2.50 -7.20
CA PRO A 133 3.73 1.07 -7.23
C PRO A 133 2.69 0.70 -8.28
N ARG A 134 2.88 -0.40 -9.00
CA ARG A 134 1.99 -0.82 -10.11
C ARG A 134 0.54 -1.01 -9.65
N SER A 135 0.32 -1.45 -8.43
CA SER A 135 -1.01 -1.61 -7.85
C SER A 135 -1.77 -0.29 -7.68
N VAL A 136 -1.08 0.81 -7.38
CA VAL A 136 -1.66 2.16 -7.34
C VAL A 136 -2.10 2.57 -8.75
N ALA A 137 -1.21 2.45 -9.75
CA ALA A 137 -1.53 2.77 -11.14
C ALA A 137 -2.78 2.05 -11.67
N ARG A 138 -3.00 0.80 -11.22
CA ARG A 138 -4.17 0.01 -11.59
C ARG A 138 -5.44 0.45 -10.87
N SER A 139 -5.32 0.79 -9.59
CA SER A 139 -6.46 1.14 -8.74
C SER A 139 -6.97 2.56 -9.02
N TYR A 140 -6.07 3.47 -9.40
CA TYR A 140 -6.36 4.88 -9.65
C TYR A 140 -6.15 5.23 -11.14
N SER A 141 -6.86 4.51 -12.02
CA SER A 141 -6.79 4.75 -13.45
C SER A 141 -7.49 6.06 -13.82
N ARG A 142 -6.87 6.85 -14.71
CA ARG A 142 -7.43 8.08 -15.26
C ARG A 142 -7.16 8.18 -16.75
N PRO A 143 -8.04 8.82 -17.54
CA PRO A 143 -7.86 8.95 -18.98
C PRO A 143 -6.75 9.94 -19.39
N ASP A 144 -6.42 10.91 -18.52
CA ASP A 144 -5.41 11.94 -18.75
C ASP A 144 -3.99 11.50 -18.35
N LEU A 145 -3.85 10.35 -17.69
CA LEU A 145 -2.58 9.77 -17.26
C LEU A 145 -2.27 8.48 -18.02
N VAL A 146 -0.98 8.24 -18.25
CA VAL A 146 -0.48 6.97 -18.77
C VAL A 146 0.57 6.41 -17.82
N HIS A 147 0.70 5.08 -17.81
CA HIS A 147 1.67 4.38 -16.98
C HIS A 147 2.64 3.59 -17.86
N ARG A 148 3.96 3.78 -17.65
CA ARG A 148 5.00 3.05 -18.38
C ARG A 148 5.91 2.29 -17.43
N PRO A 149 6.22 1.01 -17.71
CA PRO A 149 7.15 0.25 -16.88
C PRO A 149 8.55 0.85 -16.96
N VAL A 150 9.20 0.95 -15.80
CA VAL A 150 10.62 1.28 -15.69
C VAL A 150 11.37 0.00 -15.35
N THR A 151 12.33 -0.41 -16.18
CA THR A 151 12.86 -1.78 -16.14
C THR A 151 14.00 -1.99 -15.15
N ASP A 152 14.65 -0.92 -14.72
CA ASP A 152 15.85 -0.88 -13.87
C ASP A 152 15.58 -0.22 -12.51
N VAL A 153 14.32 0.04 -12.16
CA VAL A 153 13.93 0.49 -10.82
C VAL A 153 13.76 -0.73 -9.90
N PRO A 154 14.37 -0.74 -8.70
CA PRO A 154 14.13 -1.80 -7.73
C PRO A 154 12.63 -1.90 -7.38
N PRO A 155 12.08 -3.11 -7.21
CA PRO A 155 10.69 -3.27 -6.80
C PRO A 155 10.47 -2.71 -5.38
N THR A 156 9.21 -2.46 -5.05
CA THR A 156 8.80 -2.10 -3.68
C THR A 156 8.40 -3.36 -2.93
N GLU A 157 8.97 -3.56 -1.74
CA GLU A 157 8.56 -4.63 -0.83
C GLU A 157 7.27 -4.26 -0.10
N ILE A 158 6.38 -5.23 0.03
CA ILE A 158 5.08 -5.19 0.71
C ILE A 158 5.20 -6.08 1.93
N CYS A 159 4.74 -5.58 3.08
CA CYS A 159 4.75 -6.31 4.34
C CYS A 159 3.42 -6.13 5.08
N LEU A 160 3.12 -7.09 5.95
CA LEU A 160 2.23 -6.89 7.08
C LEU A 160 3.07 -6.30 8.21
N ALA A 161 2.53 -5.34 8.95
CA ALA A 161 3.23 -4.64 10.02
C ALA A 161 2.35 -4.53 11.26
N VAL A 162 2.91 -4.77 12.43
CA VAL A 162 2.24 -4.66 13.74
C VAL A 162 3.16 -4.03 14.77
N LEU A 163 2.58 -3.34 15.75
CA LEU A 163 3.36 -2.77 16.85
C LEU A 163 3.94 -3.90 17.73
N GLU A 164 5.23 -3.82 18.05
CA GLU A 164 5.87 -4.80 18.92
C GLU A 164 5.23 -4.83 20.32
N GLY A 165 5.11 -6.02 20.88
CA GLY A 165 4.53 -6.22 22.22
C GLY A 165 3.00 -6.11 22.28
N ARG A 166 2.32 -5.77 21.18
CA ARG A 166 0.86 -5.88 21.09
C ARG A 166 0.48 -7.36 21.22
N ARG A 167 -0.39 -7.67 22.19
CA ARG A 167 -0.90 -9.03 22.43
C ARG A 167 -2.40 -9.04 22.22
N ASP A 168 -2.84 -9.68 21.16
CA ASP A 168 -4.24 -9.86 20.81
C ASP A 168 -4.36 -11.15 20.00
N GLU A 169 -5.18 -12.10 20.47
CA GLU A 169 -5.31 -13.42 19.83
C GLU A 169 -5.85 -13.32 18.39
N HIS A 170 -6.73 -12.34 18.12
CA HIS A 170 -7.29 -12.13 16.79
C HIS A 170 -6.26 -11.49 15.84
N LEU A 171 -5.32 -10.70 16.36
CA LEU A 171 -4.25 -10.11 15.58
C LEU A 171 -3.28 -11.19 15.06
N ASP A 172 -2.86 -12.12 15.92
CA ASP A 172 -1.93 -13.19 15.54
C ASP A 172 -2.55 -14.14 14.50
N ASP A 173 -3.82 -14.50 14.69
CA ASP A 173 -4.57 -15.31 13.73
C ASP A 173 -4.80 -14.59 12.40
N PHE A 174 -5.07 -13.28 12.45
CA PHE A 174 -5.20 -12.45 11.26
C PHE A 174 -3.88 -12.38 10.49
N LEU A 175 -2.74 -12.16 11.16
CA LEU A 175 -1.43 -12.10 10.53
C LEU A 175 -1.09 -13.41 9.81
N THR A 176 -1.32 -14.54 10.49
CA THR A 176 -1.08 -15.87 9.93
C THR A 176 -1.95 -16.11 8.70
N THR A 177 -3.24 -15.81 8.80
CA THR A 177 -4.20 -15.94 7.69
C THR A 177 -3.83 -15.05 6.51
N ALA A 178 -3.49 -13.78 6.78
CA ALA A 178 -3.13 -12.81 5.76
C ALA A 178 -1.83 -13.18 5.04
N ALA A 179 -0.80 -13.59 5.77
CA ALA A 179 0.47 -14.02 5.19
C ALA A 179 0.30 -15.23 4.27
N HIS A 180 -0.53 -16.20 4.65
CA HIS A 180 -0.86 -17.36 3.81
C HIS A 180 -1.60 -16.96 2.54
N VAL A 181 -2.68 -16.18 2.66
CA VAL A 181 -3.50 -15.79 1.50
C VAL A 181 -2.68 -14.97 0.49
N LEU A 182 -1.84 -14.04 0.96
CA LEU A 182 -1.06 -13.16 0.09
C LEU A 182 0.14 -13.88 -0.56
N SER A 183 0.65 -14.95 0.05
CA SER A 183 1.69 -15.78 -0.58
C SER A 183 1.12 -16.67 -1.69
N GLU A 184 -0.13 -17.17 -1.55
CA GLU A 184 -0.77 -18.04 -2.55
C GLU A 184 -1.22 -17.29 -3.83
N HIS A 185 -1.69 -16.05 -3.70
CA HIS A 185 -2.17 -15.25 -4.85
C HIS A 185 -1.05 -14.74 -5.78
N ARG A 186 0.20 -15.18 -5.55
CA ARG A 186 1.39 -14.84 -6.34
C ARG A 186 1.74 -15.87 -7.43
N SER A 187 0.98 -16.96 -7.58
CA SER A 187 1.17 -17.97 -8.64
C SER A 187 0.45 -17.62 -9.94
#